data_AF-K7KDN6-F1
#
_entry.id   AF-K7KDN6-F1
#
_cell.length_a   1.000
_cell.length_b   1.000
_cell.length_c   1.000
_cell.angle_alpha   90.00
_cell.angle_beta   90.00
_cell.angle_gamma   90.00
#
_symmetry.space_group_name_H-M   'P 1'
#
loop_
_entity.id
_entity.type
_entity.pdbx_description
1 polymer ?
#
loop_
_entity_poly.entity_id
_entity_poly.type
_entity_poly.pdbx_seq_one_letter_code
_entity_poly.pdbx_strand_id
1 'polypeptide(L)'
;MNPILEKGHSRVPVYYEQPTNIIGLVLVKNLLTIDPEEEIPVKNVTIQRIPRVPETLPLYDILNEFQKGHSHMAVVVRHCEKTGQQSSNNNADVRDVKVDIDGGERTGT
;
A
#
# COMPACT_ATOMS: atom_id res chain seq x y z
N MET A 1 -7.79 25.36 -8.93
CA MET A 1 -6.37 25.29 -8.51
C MET A 1 -5.99 23.83 -8.46
N ASN A 2 -4.99 23.43 -9.24
CA ASN A 2 -4.62 22.03 -9.48
C ASN A 2 -3.43 21.69 -8.56
N PRO A 3 -3.65 21.14 -7.36
CA PRO A 3 -2.64 21.08 -6.30
C PRO A 3 -1.40 20.25 -6.67
N ILE A 4 -1.55 19.30 -7.61
CA ILE A 4 -0.44 18.48 -8.10
C ILE A 4 0.48 19.30 -9.01
N LEU A 5 -0.09 20.14 -9.89
CA LEU A 5 0.67 20.97 -10.82
C LEU A 5 1.39 22.10 -10.09
N GLU A 6 0.74 22.72 -9.11
CA GLU A 6 1.32 23.81 -8.32
C GLU A 6 2.56 23.38 -7.52
N LYS A 7 2.61 22.12 -7.06
CA LYS A 7 3.76 21.59 -6.33
C LYS A 7 4.92 21.17 -7.22
N GLY A 8 4.66 20.82 -8.48
CA GLY A 8 5.70 20.44 -9.45
C GLY A 8 6.44 19.12 -9.16
N HIS A 9 5.90 18.25 -8.32
CA HIS A 9 6.53 16.96 -8.01
C HIS A 9 6.15 15.88 -9.02
N SER A 10 7.11 15.09 -9.49
CA SER A 10 6.82 13.96 -10.39
C SER A 10 6.20 12.75 -9.68
N ARG A 11 6.34 12.69 -8.35
CA ARG A 11 6.02 11.55 -7.49
C ARG A 11 5.17 12.02 -6.31
N VAL A 12 3.93 11.54 -6.22
CA VAL A 12 2.97 11.93 -5.18
C VAL A 12 2.62 10.72 -4.30
N PRO A 13 2.92 10.73 -2.99
CA PRO A 13 2.58 9.62 -2.11
C PRO A 13 1.07 9.49 -1.92
N VAL A 14 0.58 8.26 -1.84
CA VAL A 14 -0.82 7.93 -1.55
C VAL A 14 -0.89 7.25 -0.20
N TYR A 15 -1.85 7.67 0.63
CA TYR A 15 -2.10 7.10 1.95
C TYR A 15 -3.52 6.55 2.04
N TYR A 16 -3.75 5.67 3.02
CA TYR A 16 -5.08 5.15 3.33
C TYR A 16 -5.46 5.50 4.76
N GLU A 17 -6.60 6.18 4.93
CA GLU A 17 -7.18 6.69 6.20
C GLU A 17 -6.32 7.70 6.95
N GLN A 18 -5.06 7.38 7.27
CA GLN A 18 -4.15 8.21 8.03
C GLN A 18 -2.95 8.66 7.16
N PRO A 19 -2.50 9.92 7.24
CA PRO A 19 -1.34 10.41 6.49
C PRO A 19 -0.03 9.67 6.78
N THR A 20 0.07 9.00 7.93
CA THR A 20 1.20 8.14 8.32
C THR A 20 1.18 6.78 7.61
N ASN A 21 0.02 6.36 7.11
CA ASN A 21 -0.19 5.09 6.45
C ASN A 21 -0.04 5.21 4.93
N ILE A 22 1.19 5.48 4.48
CA ILE A 22 1.54 5.53 3.06
C ILE A 22 1.44 4.12 2.46
N ILE A 23 0.52 3.96 1.50
CA ILE A 23 0.30 2.70 0.76
C ILE A 23 1.15 2.61 -0.51
N GLY A 24 1.56 3.74 -1.06
CA GLY A 24 2.32 3.75 -2.31
C GLY A 24 2.53 5.15 -2.88
N LEU A 25 2.77 5.19 -4.19
CA LEU A 25 3.16 6.37 -4.95
C LEU A 25 2.41 6.41 -6.30
N VAL A 26 1.87 7.56 -6.66
CA VAL A 26 1.39 7.84 -8.03
C VAL A 26 2.43 8.68 -8.77
N LEU A 27 2.73 8.28 -10.01
CA LEU A 27 3.54 9.09 -10.92
C LEU A 27 2.65 10.09 -11.64
N VAL A 28 3.02 11.38 -11.62
CA VAL A 28 2.24 12.43 -12.29
C VAL A 28 2.14 12.20 -13.79
N LYS A 29 3.17 11.60 -14.42
CA LYS A 29 3.11 11.23 -15.83
C LYS A 29 1.96 10.27 -16.17
N ASN A 30 1.53 9.43 -15.22
CA ASN A 30 0.42 8.50 -15.43
C ASN A 30 -0.93 9.23 -15.37
N LEU A 31 -0.98 10.41 -14.74
CA LEU A 31 -2.18 11.24 -14.72
C LEU A 31 -2.39 11.98 -16.05
N LEU A 32 -1.35 12.12 -16.87
CA LEU A 32 -1.45 12.77 -18.18
C LEU A 32 -2.28 11.96 -19.20
N THR A 33 -2.45 10.66 -18.96
CA THR A 33 -3.23 9.77 -19.84
C THR A 33 -4.66 9.58 -19.37
N ILE A 34 -5.06 10.24 -18.28
CA ILE A 34 -6.39 10.14 -17.70
C ILE A 34 -7.18 11.38 -18.11
N ASP A 35 -8.39 11.17 -18.61
CA ASP A 35 -9.32 12.25 -18.90
C ASP A 35 -9.84 12.85 -17.58
N PRO A 36 -9.68 14.16 -17.32
CA PRO A 36 -10.24 14.80 -16.14
C PRO A 36 -11.77 14.66 -16.02
N GLU A 37 -12.49 14.48 -17.13
CA GLU A 37 -13.96 14.35 -17.13
C GLU A 37 -14.45 12.99 -16.61
N GLU A 38 -13.59 11.96 -16.58
CA GLU A 38 -13.95 10.63 -16.06
C GLU A 38 -14.00 10.57 -14.53
N GLU A 39 -13.48 11.59 -13.82
CA GLU A 39 -13.42 11.67 -12.35
C GLU A 39 -12.87 10.38 -11.69
N ILE A 40 -11.87 9.75 -12.31
CA ILE A 40 -11.32 8.47 -11.85
C ILE A 40 -10.78 8.62 -10.42
N PRO A 41 -11.27 7.83 -9.45
CA PRO A 41 -10.79 7.91 -8.09
C PRO A 41 -9.33 7.43 -8.00
N VAL A 42 -8.53 8.03 -7.10
CA VAL A 42 -7.08 7.72 -6.94
C VAL A 42 -6.80 6.22 -6.73
N LYS A 43 -7.74 5.50 -6.10
CA LYS A 43 -7.65 4.05 -5.89
C LYS A 43 -7.63 3.22 -7.20
N ASN A 44 -8.16 3.78 -8.29
CA ASN A 44 -8.22 3.17 -9.62
C ASN A 44 -7.04 3.60 -10.51
N VAL A 45 -6.21 4.54 -10.05
CA VAL A 45 -4.96 4.92 -10.73
C VAL A 45 -3.87 3.92 -10.38
N THR A 46 -2.91 3.70 -11.29
CA THR A 46 -1.76 2.83 -11.03
C THR A 46 -0.91 3.36 -9.88
N ILE A 47 -1.03 2.73 -8.71
CA ILE A 47 -0.22 3.00 -7.52
C ILE A 47 1.02 2.10 -7.53
N GLN A 48 2.20 2.71 -7.50
CA GLN A 48 3.48 2.02 -7.42
C GLN A 48 3.85 1.72 -5.97
N ARG A 49 4.45 0.55 -5.76
CA ARG A 49 5.03 0.17 -4.46
C ARG A 49 6.21 1.09 -4.15
N ILE A 50 6.28 1.54 -2.89
CA ILE A 50 7.36 2.37 -2.39
C ILE A 50 8.17 1.56 -1.36
N PRO A 51 9.50 1.47 -1.47
CA PRO A 51 10.32 0.81 -0.47
C PRO A 51 10.19 1.53 0.88
N ARG A 52 10.12 0.74 1.96
CA ARG A 52 10.12 1.24 3.33
C ARG A 52 11.50 1.00 3.92
N VAL A 53 12.10 2.04 4.49
CA VAL A 53 13.48 2.01 4.99
C VAL A 53 13.53 2.48 6.43
N PRO A 54 14.32 1.84 7.31
CA PRO A 54 14.41 2.26 8.70
C PRO A 54 15.08 3.63 8.81
N GLU A 55 14.73 4.40 9.84
CA GLU A 55 15.39 5.69 10.11
C GLU A 55 16.90 5.57 10.39
N THR A 56 17.38 4.37 10.71
CA THR A 56 18.80 4.07 10.98
C THR A 56 19.60 3.69 9.73
N LEU A 57 18.98 3.60 8.54
CA LEU A 57 19.67 3.19 7.32
C LEU A 57 20.71 4.25 6.90
N PRO A 58 21.99 3.89 6.68
CA PRO A 58 22.99 4.81 6.18
C PRO A 58 22.60 5.43 4.83
N LEU A 59 22.93 6.71 4.64
CA LEU A 59 22.60 7.44 3.41
C LEU A 59 23.27 6.83 2.16
N TYR A 60 24.43 6.20 2.32
CA TYR A 60 25.12 5.50 1.23
C TYR A 60 24.36 4.26 0.76
N ASP A 61 23.72 3.54 1.68
CA ASP A 61 22.97 2.33 1.35
C ASP A 61 21.70 2.68 0.57
N ILE A 62 20.95 3.71 1.01
CA ILE A 62 19.77 4.17 0.27
C ILE A 62 20.14 4.74 -1.10
N LEU A 63 21.28 5.44 -1.21
CA LEU A 63 21.77 5.94 -2.48
C LEU A 63 22.09 4.80 -3.44
N ASN A 64 22.77 3.76 -2.98
CA ASN A 64 23.06 2.57 -3.77
C ASN A 64 21.77 1.87 -4.22
N GLU A 65 20.76 1.75 -3.36
CA GLU A 65 19.45 1.21 -3.72
C GLU A 65 18.75 2.03 -4.81
N PHE A 66 18.83 3.36 -4.73
CA PHE A 66 18.27 4.23 -5.77
C PHE A 66 19.05 4.16 -7.08
N GLN A 67 20.37 4.04 -7.04
CA GLN A 67 21.22 3.89 -8.23
C GLN A 67 21.00 2.57 -8.98
N LYS A 68 20.60 1.49 -8.28
CA LYS A 68 20.17 0.23 -8.91
C LYS A 68 18.92 0.38 -9.78
N GLY A 69 18.20 1.50 -9.67
CA GLY A 69 17.04 1.83 -10.51
C GLY A 69 15.70 1.29 -10.01
N HIS A 70 15.64 0.73 -8.80
CA HIS A 70 14.41 0.15 -8.26
C HIS A 70 13.38 1.20 -7.83
N SER A 71 13.83 2.31 -7.28
CA SER A 71 12.96 3.44 -6.88
C SER A 71 13.78 4.72 -6.75
N HIS A 72 13.14 5.88 -6.89
CA HIS A 72 13.74 7.20 -6.58
C HIS A 72 13.07 7.86 -5.35
N MET A 73 12.24 7.11 -4.62
CA MET A 73 11.53 7.58 -3.44
C MET A 73 11.40 6.41 -2.45
N ALA A 74 11.52 6.69 -1.15
CA ALA A 74 11.34 5.70 -0.10
C ALA A 74 10.54 6.32 1.06
N VAL A 75 9.84 5.48 1.81
CA VAL A 75 9.17 5.87 3.05
C VAL A 75 10.09 5.51 4.21
N VAL A 76 10.48 6.52 5.00
CA VAL A 76 11.25 6.30 6.22
C VAL A 76 10.31 5.84 7.33
N VAL A 77 10.63 4.73 7.97
CA VAL A 77 9.88 4.18 9.10
C VAL A 77 10.71 4.24 10.36
N ARG A 78 10.12 4.80 11.42
CA ARG A 78 10.62 4.67 12.79
C ARG A 78 10.12 3.35 13.35
N HIS A 79 11.01 2.55 13.90
CA HIS A 79 10.59 1.40 14.69
C HIS A 79 9.93 1.93 15.97
N CYS A 80 8.64 1.66 16.18
CA CYS A 80 8.07 1.82 17.51
C CYS A 80 8.08 0.46 18.18
N GLU A 81 8.88 0.31 19.23
CA GLU A 81 8.76 -0.79 20.19
C GLU A 81 7.43 -0.60 20.95
N LYS A 82 6.29 -0.95 20.33
CA LYS A 82 5.05 -1.12 21.07
C LYS A 82 5.13 -2.47 21.79
N THR A 83 5.89 -2.49 22.87
CA THR A 83 5.82 -3.49 23.91
C THR A 83 4.44 -3.38 24.57
N GLY A 84 3.52 -4.32 24.29
CA GLY A 84 2.29 -4.49 25.07
C GLY A 84 1.01 -4.81 24.28
N GLN A 85 0.68 -6.11 24.22
CA GLN A 85 -0.67 -6.70 24.29
C GLN A 85 -1.66 -6.55 23.11
N GLN A 86 -1.73 -7.63 22.30
CA GLN A 86 -2.91 -8.34 21.72
C GLN A 86 -2.37 -9.20 20.56
N SER A 87 -2.47 -10.53 20.46
CA SER A 87 -3.35 -11.50 21.11
C SER A 87 -2.68 -12.87 21.16
N SER A 88 -2.92 -13.58 22.25
CA SER A 88 -2.70 -15.02 22.44
C SER A 88 -3.52 -15.88 21.46
N ASN A 89 -3.07 -17.13 21.30
CA ASN A 89 -3.85 -18.32 20.90
C ASN A 89 -4.17 -18.47 19.40
N ASN A 90 -3.41 -19.32 18.69
CA ASN A 90 -3.80 -20.73 18.54
C ASN A 90 -2.74 -21.56 17.80
N ASN A 91 -2.43 -22.67 18.45
CA ASN A 91 -1.75 -23.86 17.97
C ASN A 91 -2.69 -24.65 16.99
N ALA A 92 -2.14 -25.68 16.34
CA ALA A 92 -2.74 -26.60 15.35
C ALA A 92 -2.71 -26.06 13.91
N ASP A 93 -1.95 -26.65 12.99
CA ASP A 93 -2.18 -27.98 12.39
C ASP A 93 -3.58 -28.09 11.77
N VAL A 94 -3.67 -28.89 10.70
CA VAL A 94 -4.89 -29.41 10.08
C VAL A 94 -5.37 -28.68 8.81
N ARG A 95 -4.84 -29.22 7.69
CA ARG A 95 -5.56 -29.87 6.57
C ARG A 95 -6.65 -29.11 5.81
N ASP A 96 -6.55 -29.22 4.50
CA ASP A 96 -7.61 -29.18 3.49
C ASP A 96 -9.04 -29.06 4.04
N VAL A 97 -9.61 -27.85 3.96
CA VAL A 97 -11.04 -27.66 4.17
C VAL A 97 -11.75 -27.81 2.82
N LYS A 98 -12.33 -29.00 2.68
CA LYS A 98 -13.28 -29.41 1.64
C LYS A 98 -14.50 -28.49 1.62
N VAL A 99 -14.97 -28.17 0.42
CA VAL A 99 -16.23 -27.45 0.17
C VAL A 99 -17.38 -28.43 0.42
N ASP A 100 -18.25 -28.13 1.39
CA ASP A 100 -19.55 -28.79 1.54
C ASP A 100 -20.65 -27.76 1.25
N ILE A 101 -21.41 -28.02 0.18
CA ILE A 101 -22.66 -27.36 -0.19
C ILE A 101 -23.74 -28.00 0.68
N ASP A 102 -24.40 -27.23 1.54
CA ASP A 102 -25.61 -27.68 2.21
C ASP A 102 -26.82 -26.99 1.57
N GLY A 103 -27.54 -27.76 0.75
CA GLY A 103 -28.83 -27.39 0.22
C GLY A 103 -29.88 -27.61 1.29
N GLY A 104 -30.44 -26.51 1.82
CA GLY A 104 -31.54 -26.57 2.76
C GLY A 104 -32.78 -27.22 2.13
N GLU A 105 -33.09 -28.42 2.59
CA GLU A 105 -34.35 -29.10 2.39
C GLU A 105 -35.51 -28.22 2.90
N ARG A 106 -36.49 -27.95 2.04
CA ARG A 106 -37.86 -27.72 2.48
C ARG A 106 -38.62 -29.03 2.31
N THR A 107 -38.76 -29.75 3.42
CA THR A 107 -39.88 -30.66 3.67
C THR A 107 -41.17 -29.82 3.55
N GLY A 108 -42.26 -30.24 2.93
CA GLY A 108 -42.91 -31.55 3.00
C GLY A 108 -44.30 -31.33 3.60
N THR A 109 -45.25 -30.87 2.81
CA THR A 109 -46.71 -31.13 2.92
C THR A 109 -47.31 -30.93 1.53
#